data_AF-A0A8I2ZC44-F1
#
_entry.id   AF-A0A8I2ZC44-F1
#
_cell.length_a   1.000
_cell.length_b   1.000
_cell.length_c   1.000
_cell.angle_alpha   90.00
_cell.angle_beta   90.00
_cell.angle_gamma   90.00
#
_symmetry.space_group_name_H-M   'P 1'
#
loop_
_entity.id
_entity.type
_entity.pdbx_description
1 polymer ?
#
loop_
_entity_poly.entity_id
_entity_poly.type
_entity_poly.pdbx_seq_one_letter_code
_entity_poly.pdbx_strand_id
1 'polypeptide(L)'
;MALGFGRIEANALAAVGASLALVVVFAFAYLSDRTGQRGLSVITAHVCYLIALVVARTVHPHVGKWSRWGLWTAVNSFAVGYHPVHNSWVQLNCREPGERSIAIAMWVMAAISGLMVGTQYFKGNDKPFTGLRTMIIMVSVGIVFAVIQDVVYVVHNRRVRSGKHKTKDGSEPYIYVP
;
A
#
# COMPACT_ATOMS: atom_id res chain seq x y z
N MET A 1 -3.01 -3.86 -25.41
CA MET A 1 -3.91 -4.83 -26.09
C MET A 1 -5.15 -5.00 -25.23
N ALA A 2 -6.31 -4.56 -25.73
CA ALA A 2 -7.59 -4.89 -25.08
C ALA A 2 -7.77 -6.41 -25.11
N LEU A 3 -8.27 -6.99 -24.02
CA LEU A 3 -8.55 -8.43 -23.91
C LEU A 3 -9.67 -8.89 -24.87
N GLY A 4 -10.18 -8.01 -25.75
CA GLY A 4 -11.26 -8.32 -26.69
C GLY A 4 -12.63 -8.44 -26.01
N PHE A 5 -12.83 -7.79 -24.87
CA PHE A 5 -14.14 -7.62 -24.24
C PHE A 5 -14.79 -6.33 -24.72
N GLY A 6 -16.12 -6.32 -24.82
CA GLY A 6 -16.87 -5.08 -25.02
C GLY A 6 -16.68 -4.11 -23.85
N ARG A 7 -16.91 -2.82 -24.06
CA ARG A 7 -16.72 -1.80 -23.01
C ARG A 7 -17.55 -2.06 -21.75
N ILE A 8 -18.80 -2.52 -21.93
CA ILE A 8 -19.71 -2.84 -20.82
C ILE A 8 -19.21 -4.07 -20.05
N GLU A 9 -18.83 -5.14 -20.76
CA GLU A 9 -18.31 -6.37 -20.17
C GLU A 9 -16.99 -6.12 -19.41
N ALA A 10 -16.07 -5.35 -20.00
CA ALA A 10 -14.80 -5.01 -19.37
C ALA A 10 -15.01 -4.20 -18.07
N ASN A 11 -15.96 -3.28 -18.05
CA ASN A 11 -16.31 -2.52 -16.84
C ASN A 11 -16.92 -3.42 -15.76
N ALA A 12 -17.84 -4.32 -16.12
CA ALA A 12 -18.42 -5.27 -15.18
C ALA A 12 -17.35 -6.19 -14.58
N LEU A 13 -16.44 -6.69 -15.41
CA LEU A 13 -15.31 -7.52 -15.02
C LEU A 13 -14.30 -6.77 -14.13
N ALA A 14 -14.11 -5.46 -14.33
CA ALA A 14 -13.25 -4.65 -13.48
C ALA A 14 -13.86 -4.40 -12.09
N ALA A 15 -15.20 -4.26 -12.01
CA ALA A 15 -15.91 -4.06 -10.75
C ALA A 15 -15.68 -5.22 -9.77
N VAL A 16 -15.57 -6.45 -10.26
CA VAL A 16 -15.27 -7.65 -9.44
C VAL A 16 -13.97 -7.48 -8.64
N GLY A 17 -12.91 -6.95 -9.29
CA GLY A 17 -11.63 -6.69 -8.63
C GLY A 17 -11.76 -5.67 -7.50
N ALA A 18 -12.55 -4.62 -7.71
CA ALA A 18 -12.82 -3.59 -6.71
C ALA A 18 -13.65 -4.11 -5.52
N SER A 19 -14.67 -4.94 -5.78
CA SER A 19 -15.47 -5.57 -4.72
C SER A 19 -14.63 -6.51 -3.87
N LEU A 20 -13.76 -7.31 -4.48
CA LEU A 20 -12.82 -8.17 -3.76
C LEU A 20 -11.79 -7.38 -2.96
N ALA A 21 -11.37 -6.21 -3.44
CA ALA A 21 -10.47 -5.34 -2.70
C ALA A 21 -11.05 -4.94 -1.34
N LEU A 22 -12.36 -4.72 -1.25
CA LEU A 22 -13.03 -4.42 0.02
C LEU A 22 -12.84 -5.56 1.03
N VAL A 23 -13.06 -6.82 0.61
CA VAL A 23 -12.88 -7.99 1.46
C VAL A 23 -11.42 -8.11 1.93
N VAL A 24 -10.47 -7.89 1.02
CA VAL A 24 -9.04 -7.92 1.34
C VAL A 24 -8.67 -6.83 2.36
N VAL A 25 -9.19 -5.61 2.17
CA VAL A 25 -9.00 -4.50 3.12
C VAL A 25 -9.52 -4.87 4.51
N PHE A 26 -10.73 -5.42 4.63
CA PHE A 26 -11.27 -5.86 5.92
C PHE A 26 -10.43 -6.95 6.55
N ALA A 27 -9.95 -7.92 5.77
CA ALA A 27 -9.10 -8.99 6.26
C ALA A 27 -7.77 -8.46 6.84
N PHE A 28 -7.10 -7.54 6.13
CA PHE A 28 -5.88 -6.91 6.62
C PHE A 28 -6.12 -5.97 7.80
N ALA A 29 -7.25 -5.24 7.82
CA ALA A 29 -7.62 -4.42 8.96
C ALA A 29 -7.82 -5.28 10.21
N TYR A 30 -8.59 -6.37 10.10
CA TYR A 30 -8.81 -7.31 11.20
C TYR A 30 -7.51 -7.98 11.68
N LEU A 31 -6.66 -8.42 10.74
CA LEU A 31 -5.35 -8.99 11.08
C LEU A 31 -4.46 -7.98 11.81
N SER A 32 -4.49 -6.72 11.38
CA SER A 32 -3.72 -5.64 11.98
C SER A 32 -4.24 -5.28 13.38
N ASP A 33 -5.56 -5.28 13.58
CA ASP A 33 -6.17 -5.06 14.89
C ASP A 33 -5.80 -6.20 15.85
N ARG A 34 -5.83 -7.45 15.38
CA ARG A 34 -5.54 -8.63 16.20
C ARG A 34 -4.06 -8.76 16.57
N THR A 35 -3.15 -8.36 15.69
CA THR A 35 -1.69 -8.46 15.93
C THR A 35 -1.15 -7.29 16.74
N GLY A 36 -1.83 -6.14 16.71
CA GLY A 36 -1.38 -4.92 17.38
C GLY A 36 -0.08 -4.33 16.81
N GLN A 37 0.49 -4.94 15.76
CA GLN A 37 1.72 -4.52 15.07
C GLN A 37 1.34 -3.94 13.71
N ARG A 38 1.27 -2.60 13.64
CA ARG A 38 0.66 -1.90 12.50
C ARG A 38 1.61 -1.84 11.32
N GLY A 39 2.87 -1.50 11.54
CA GLY A 39 3.90 -1.44 10.50
C GLY A 39 4.16 -2.80 9.87
N LEU A 40 4.24 -3.88 10.66
CA LEU A 40 4.41 -5.24 10.12
C LEU A 40 3.21 -5.66 9.24
N SER A 41 2.00 -5.26 9.61
CA SER A 41 0.80 -5.50 8.80
C SER A 41 0.85 -4.74 7.47
N VAL A 42 1.30 -3.48 7.47
CA VAL A 42 1.47 -2.66 6.25
C VAL A 42 2.53 -3.25 5.33
N ILE A 43 3.68 -3.67 5.88
CA ILE A 43 4.77 -4.28 5.11
C ILE A 43 4.29 -5.60 4.49
N THR A 44 3.60 -6.45 5.27
CA THR A 44 3.06 -7.73 4.77
C THR A 44 2.07 -7.50 3.62
N ALA A 45 1.16 -6.54 3.75
CA ALA A 45 0.21 -6.21 2.69
C ALA A 45 0.91 -5.71 1.41
N HIS A 46 1.94 -4.87 1.54
CA HIS A 46 2.75 -4.44 0.39
C HIS A 46 3.50 -5.61 -0.27
N VAL A 47 4.04 -6.53 0.52
CA VAL A 47 4.72 -7.73 -0.01
C VAL A 47 3.74 -8.62 -0.76
N CYS A 48 2.53 -8.84 -0.24
CA CYS A 48 1.48 -9.57 -0.95
C CYS A 48 1.14 -8.91 -2.30
N TYR A 49 1.03 -7.59 -2.32
CA TYR A 49 0.78 -6.85 -3.56
C TYR A 49 1.96 -6.95 -4.55
N LEU A 50 3.20 -6.87 -4.07
CA LEU A 50 4.39 -7.06 -4.89
C LEU A 50 4.43 -8.46 -5.52
N ILE A 51 4.09 -9.50 -4.75
CA ILE A 51 4.00 -10.88 -5.25
C ILE A 51 2.95 -10.95 -6.36
N ALA A 52 1.75 -10.38 -6.16
CA ALA A 52 0.71 -10.34 -7.18
C ALA A 52 1.20 -9.67 -8.48
N LEU A 53 1.94 -8.56 -8.38
CA LEU A 53 2.53 -7.87 -9.54
C LEU A 53 3.62 -8.69 -10.25
N VAL A 54 4.48 -9.38 -9.49
CA VAL A 54 5.54 -10.23 -10.05
C VAL A 54 4.94 -11.45 -10.76
N VAL A 55 3.95 -12.09 -10.16
CA VAL A 55 3.19 -13.20 -10.78
C VAL A 55 2.47 -12.70 -12.02
N ALA A 56 1.80 -11.54 -11.95
CA ALA A 56 1.18 -10.94 -13.13
C ALA A 56 2.21 -10.71 -14.25
N ARG A 57 3.38 -10.15 -13.96
CA ARG A 57 4.41 -9.88 -14.97
C ARG A 57 4.99 -11.14 -15.62
N THR A 58 5.19 -12.21 -14.85
CA THR A 58 5.81 -13.46 -15.32
C THR A 58 4.85 -14.36 -16.09
N VAL A 59 3.59 -14.42 -15.65
CA VAL A 59 2.57 -15.31 -16.20
C VAL A 59 1.84 -14.67 -17.39
N HIS A 60 1.70 -13.34 -17.44
CA HIS A 60 0.98 -12.64 -18.50
C HIS A 60 1.39 -12.97 -19.96
N PRO A 61 2.68 -13.21 -20.30
CA PRO A 61 3.08 -13.63 -21.65
C PRO A 61 2.53 -15.01 -22.06
N HIS A 62 2.30 -15.91 -21.09
CA HIS A 62 2.08 -17.33 -21.34
C HIS A 62 0.61 -17.76 -21.29
N VAL A 63 -0.31 -16.84 -20.98
CA VAL A 63 -1.69 -17.19 -20.64
C VAL A 63 -2.75 -16.54 -21.52
N GLY A 64 -3.89 -17.22 -21.63
CA GLY A 64 -5.07 -16.79 -22.37
C GLY A 64 -5.87 -15.66 -21.70
N LYS A 65 -6.91 -15.21 -22.39
CA LYS A 65 -7.76 -14.05 -22.03
C LYS A 65 -8.31 -14.09 -20.60
N TRP A 66 -8.83 -15.25 -20.16
CA TRP A 66 -9.44 -15.41 -18.84
C TRP A 66 -8.44 -15.44 -17.69
N SER A 67 -7.29 -16.07 -17.89
CA SER A 67 -6.21 -16.06 -16.89
C SER A 67 -5.62 -14.66 -16.72
N ARG A 68 -5.51 -13.87 -17.81
CA ARG A 68 -5.11 -12.45 -17.72
C ARG A 68 -6.11 -11.63 -16.92
N TRP A 69 -7.41 -11.87 -17.13
CA TRP A 69 -8.44 -11.23 -16.31
C TRP A 69 -8.29 -11.61 -14.83
N GLY A 70 -8.14 -12.90 -14.51
CA GLY A 70 -7.94 -13.36 -13.11
C GLY A 70 -6.70 -12.74 -12.44
N LEU A 71 -5.58 -12.64 -13.17
CA LEU A 71 -4.37 -11.95 -12.69
C LEU A 71 -4.63 -10.48 -12.40
N TRP A 72 -5.31 -9.76 -13.29
CA TRP A 72 -5.67 -8.36 -13.08
C TRP A 72 -6.66 -8.15 -11.94
N THR A 73 -7.62 -9.06 -11.77
CA THR A 73 -8.55 -9.08 -10.64
C THR A 73 -7.77 -9.22 -9.34
N ALA A 74 -6.85 -10.19 -9.24
CA ALA A 74 -6.01 -10.38 -8.06
C ALA A 74 -5.15 -9.14 -7.76
N VAL A 75 -4.49 -8.56 -8.77
CA VAL A 75 -3.71 -7.32 -8.61
C VAL A 75 -4.60 -6.19 -8.06
N ASN A 76 -5.79 -5.98 -8.61
CA ASN A 76 -6.72 -4.95 -8.12
C ASN A 76 -7.19 -5.21 -6.69
N SER A 77 -7.44 -6.48 -6.34
CA SER A 77 -7.87 -6.84 -4.98
C SER A 77 -6.82 -6.52 -3.92
N PHE A 78 -5.54 -6.72 -4.22
CA PHE A 78 -4.45 -6.41 -3.29
C PHE A 78 -3.96 -4.96 -3.33
N ALA A 79 -4.29 -4.20 -4.38
CA ALA A 79 -3.79 -2.84 -4.59
C ALA A 79 -4.18 -1.85 -3.47
N VAL A 80 -5.33 -2.06 -2.81
CA VAL A 80 -5.87 -1.11 -1.81
C VAL A 80 -5.66 -1.61 -0.37
N GLY A 81 -5.32 -2.89 -0.18
CA GLY A 81 -5.30 -3.53 1.14
C GLY A 81 -4.44 -2.84 2.19
N TYR A 82 -3.30 -2.27 1.79
CA TYR A 82 -2.37 -1.60 2.71
C TYR A 82 -2.78 -0.16 3.08
N HIS A 83 -3.61 0.50 2.26
CA HIS A 83 -3.87 1.94 2.39
C HIS A 83 -4.55 2.30 3.73
N PRO A 84 -5.67 1.65 4.12
CA PRO A 84 -6.36 2.00 5.37
C PRO A 84 -5.54 1.69 6.62
N VAL A 85 -4.79 0.58 6.62
CA VAL A 85 -3.91 0.21 7.73
C VAL A 85 -2.78 1.23 7.87
N HIS A 86 -2.19 1.67 6.76
CA HIS A 86 -1.16 2.71 6.76
C HIS A 86 -1.69 4.06 7.27
N ASN A 87 -2.90 4.44 6.86
CA ASN A 87 -3.56 5.65 7.36
C ASN A 87 -3.81 5.59 8.87
N SER A 88 -4.32 4.47 9.38
CA SER A 88 -4.52 4.28 10.82
C SER A 88 -3.19 4.30 11.60
N TRP A 89 -2.12 3.74 11.03
CA TRP A 89 -0.79 3.76 11.65
C TRP A 89 -0.25 5.18 11.85
N VAL A 90 -0.38 6.04 10.84
CA VAL A 90 -0.01 7.46 10.93
C VAL A 90 -0.84 8.17 12.02
N GLN A 91 -2.16 7.96 12.02
CA GLN A 91 -3.05 8.61 12.99
C GLN A 91 -2.75 8.23 14.44
N LEU A 92 -2.44 6.95 14.68
CA LEU A 92 -2.11 6.44 16.01
C LEU A 92 -0.81 7.06 16.55
N ASN A 93 0.09 7.47 15.67
CA ASN A 93 1.39 8.05 16.01
C ASN A 93 1.40 9.58 16.13
N CYS A 94 0.26 10.23 15.93
CA CYS A 94 0.09 11.67 16.17
C CYS A 94 -0.32 11.92 17.63
N ARG A 95 0.29 12.92 18.27
CA ARG A 95 0.09 13.20 19.70
C ARG A 95 -1.16 14.06 19.93
N GLU A 96 -1.34 15.07 19.08
CA GLU A 96 -2.42 16.03 19.21
C GLU A 96 -3.47 15.88 18.09
N PRO A 97 -4.74 16.24 18.34
CA PRO A 97 -5.77 16.22 17.30
C PRO A 97 -5.44 17.13 16.09
N GLY A 98 -4.79 18.27 16.34
CA GLY A 98 -4.35 19.19 15.27
C GLY A 98 -3.28 18.57 14.38
N GLU A 99 -2.23 18.00 14.98
CA GLU A 99 -1.19 17.25 14.28
C GLU A 99 -1.78 16.09 13.47
N ARG A 100 -2.70 15.31 14.07
CA ARG A 100 -3.38 14.21 13.40
C ARG A 100 -4.14 14.68 12.16
N SER A 101 -4.83 15.81 12.26
CA SER A 101 -5.64 16.34 11.14
C SER A 101 -4.74 16.76 9.97
N ILE A 102 -3.62 17.43 10.26
CA ILE A 102 -2.63 17.84 9.26
C ILE A 102 -1.97 16.60 8.63
N ALA A 103 -1.59 15.61 9.44
CA ALA A 103 -0.95 14.38 8.98
C ALA A 103 -1.86 13.58 8.02
N ILE A 104 -3.16 13.44 8.34
CA ILE A 104 -4.13 12.79 7.44
C ILE A 104 -4.26 13.57 6.14
N ALA A 105 -4.35 14.90 6.19
CA ALA A 105 -4.44 15.73 4.99
C ALA A 105 -3.23 15.55 4.08
N MET A 106 -2.02 15.58 4.64
CA MET A 106 -0.77 15.32 3.91
C MET A 106 -0.74 13.90 3.32
N TRP A 107 -1.19 12.90 4.09
CA TRP A 107 -1.28 11.52 3.64
C TRP A 107 -2.21 11.36 2.43
N VAL A 108 -3.40 11.97 2.47
CA VAL A 108 -4.36 11.94 1.35
C VAL A 108 -3.78 12.65 0.13
N MET A 109 -3.17 13.83 0.30
CA MET A 109 -2.56 14.56 -0.81
C MET A 109 -1.47 13.74 -1.50
N ALA A 110 -0.56 13.11 -0.74
CA ALA A 110 0.47 12.24 -1.29
C ALA A 110 -0.12 11.04 -2.06
N ALA A 111 -1.19 10.43 -1.54
CA ALA A 111 -1.88 9.32 -2.21
C ALA A 111 -2.50 9.75 -3.56
N ILE A 112 -3.16 10.91 -3.61
CA ILE A 112 -3.77 11.43 -4.84
C ILE A 112 -2.71 11.83 -5.86
N SER A 113 -1.60 12.42 -5.44
CA SER A 113 -0.46 12.70 -6.33
C SER A 113 0.12 11.41 -6.93
N GLY A 114 0.28 10.36 -6.11
CA GLY A 114 0.72 9.04 -6.58
C GLY A 114 -0.24 8.42 -7.60
N LEU A 115 -1.55 8.53 -7.36
CA LEU A 115 -2.57 8.07 -8.31
C LEU A 115 -2.48 8.83 -9.64
N MET A 116 -2.35 10.16 -9.60
CA MET A 116 -2.24 11.00 -10.79
C MET A 116 -1.05 10.60 -11.67
N VAL A 117 0.12 10.40 -11.08
CA VAL A 117 1.31 9.91 -11.79
C VAL A 117 1.10 8.48 -12.29
N GLY A 118 0.49 7.61 -11.48
CA GLY A 118 0.21 6.22 -11.83
C GLY A 118 -0.67 6.04 -13.06
N THR A 119 -1.63 6.95 -13.30
CA THR A 119 -2.45 6.91 -14.52
C THR A 119 -1.65 7.09 -15.83
N GLN A 120 -0.41 7.58 -15.74
CA GLN A 120 0.45 7.77 -16.90
C GLN A 120 1.35 6.56 -17.18
N TYR A 121 1.44 5.57 -16.27
CA TYR A 121 2.35 4.41 -16.42
C TYR A 121 2.09 3.55 -17.65
N PHE A 122 0.86 3.57 -18.17
CA PHE A 122 0.43 2.74 -19.28
C PHE A 122 0.04 3.55 -20.53
N LYS A 123 0.44 4.82 -20.62
CA LYS A 123 0.17 5.66 -21.80
C LYS A 123 1.29 5.57 -22.84
N GLY A 124 0.92 5.50 -24.13
CA GLY A 124 1.84 5.63 -25.26
C GLY A 124 2.29 4.30 -25.89
N ASN A 125 3.48 4.31 -26.50
CA ASN A 125 4.11 3.15 -27.16
C ASN A 125 4.70 2.13 -26.16
N ASP A 126 4.51 2.39 -24.87
CA ASP A 126 4.91 1.55 -23.77
C ASP A 126 4.06 0.27 -23.73
N LYS A 127 4.66 -0.79 -24.27
CA LYS A 127 4.10 -2.15 -24.17
C LYS A 127 3.82 -2.46 -22.69
N PRO A 128 2.78 -3.24 -22.35
CA PRO A 128 2.31 -3.47 -20.97
C PRO A 128 3.38 -3.93 -19.96
N PHE A 129 4.52 -4.42 -20.45
CA PHE A 129 5.67 -4.83 -19.65
C PHE A 129 6.46 -3.68 -19.01
N THR A 130 6.50 -2.49 -19.62
CA THR A 130 7.20 -1.33 -19.04
C THR A 130 6.40 -0.73 -17.88
N GLY A 131 5.09 -0.56 -18.05
CA GLY A 131 4.20 -0.10 -16.97
C GLY A 131 4.19 -1.02 -15.74
N LEU A 132 4.09 -2.34 -15.94
CA LEU A 132 4.19 -3.31 -14.82
C LEU A 132 5.56 -3.27 -14.13
N ARG A 133 6.65 -3.07 -14.89
CA ARG A 133 7.98 -2.90 -14.30
C ARG A 133 8.06 -1.65 -13.42
N THR A 134 7.52 -0.53 -13.90
CA THR A 134 7.47 0.73 -13.13
C THR A 134 6.67 0.55 -11.84
N MET A 135 5.51 -0.13 -11.88
CA MET A 135 4.73 -0.44 -10.68
C MET A 135 5.52 -1.26 -9.66
N ILE A 136 6.22 -2.32 -10.11
CA ILE A 136 7.06 -3.15 -9.24
C ILE A 136 8.15 -2.32 -8.56
N ILE A 137 8.82 -1.44 -9.32
CA ILE A 137 9.86 -0.55 -8.78
C ILE A 137 9.26 0.38 -7.72
N MET A 138 8.14 1.03 -8.01
CA MET A 138 7.49 1.97 -7.09
C MET A 138 7.01 1.30 -5.81
N VAL A 139 6.41 0.10 -5.90
CA VAL A 139 6.00 -0.68 -4.71
C VAL A 139 7.21 -1.10 -3.89
N SER A 140 8.31 -1.50 -4.55
CA SER A 140 9.54 -1.88 -3.86
C SER A 140 10.14 -0.70 -3.09
N VAL A 141 10.16 0.50 -3.69
CA VAL A 141 10.57 1.73 -3.02
C VAL A 141 9.65 2.05 -1.83
N GLY A 142 8.34 1.88 -1.99
CA GLY A 142 7.36 2.04 -0.90
C GLY A 142 7.62 1.09 0.27
N ILE A 143 7.94 -0.18 0.02
CA ILE A 143 8.32 -1.15 1.05
C ILE A 143 9.58 -0.69 1.79
N VAL A 144 10.60 -0.21 1.08
CA VAL A 144 11.83 0.29 1.71
C VAL A 144 11.52 1.46 2.65
N PHE A 145 10.70 2.42 2.22
CA PHE A 145 10.29 3.53 3.09
C PHE A 145 9.47 3.07 4.30
N ALA A 146 8.55 2.11 4.13
CA ALA A 146 7.79 1.55 5.24
C ALA A 146 8.69 0.84 6.26
N VAL A 147 9.69 0.08 5.79
CA VAL A 147 10.70 -0.57 6.66
C VAL A 147 11.55 0.49 7.38
N ILE A 148 12.00 1.53 6.69
CA ILE A 148 12.75 2.63 7.31
C ILE A 148 11.90 3.28 8.41
N GLN A 149 10.63 3.56 8.15
CA GLN A 149 9.71 4.15 9.13
C GLN A 149 9.57 3.27 10.38
N ASP A 150 9.35 1.97 10.20
CA ASP A 150 9.23 1.01 11.29
C ASP A 150 10.53 0.93 12.11
N VAL A 151 11.70 0.86 11.44
CA VAL A 151 13.01 0.88 12.11
C VAL A 151 13.22 2.16 12.91
N VAL A 152 12.84 3.32 12.36
CA VAL A 152 12.94 4.61 13.07
C VAL A 152 12.10 4.58 14.35
N TYR A 153 10.86 4.06 14.30
CA TYR A 153 10.01 3.93 15.48
C TYR A 153 10.58 2.95 16.51
N VAL A 154 11.04 1.78 16.08
CA VAL A 154 11.66 0.78 16.97
C VAL A 154 12.92 1.35 17.64
N VAL A 155 13.79 2.02 16.89
CA VAL A 155 15.03 2.61 17.43
C VAL A 155 14.69 3.76 18.39
N HIS A 156 13.74 4.62 18.04
CA HIS A 156 13.27 5.70 18.92
C HIS A 156 12.72 5.14 20.23
N ASN A 157 11.81 4.16 20.15
CA ASN A 157 11.21 3.50 21.31
C ASN A 157 12.25 2.82 22.20
N ARG A 158 13.28 2.19 21.61
CA ARG A 158 14.41 1.62 22.36
C ARG A 158 15.19 2.70 23.11
N ARG A 159 15.45 3.85 22.47
CA ARG A 159 16.16 4.98 23.09
C ARG A 159 15.37 5.58 24.25
N VAL A 160 14.07 5.79 24.06
CA VAL A 160 13.14 6.26 25.10
C VAL A 160 13.12 5.30 26.29
N ARG A 161 12.91 3.99 26.05
CA ARG A 161 12.91 2.96 27.10
C ARG A 161 14.24 2.86 27.86
N SER A 162 15.36 3.13 27.19
CA SER A 162 16.69 3.14 27.82
C SER A 162 16.99 4.41 28.63
N GLY A 163 16.06 5.37 28.74
CA GLY A 163 16.25 6.65 29.43
C GLY A 163 17.24 7.60 28.75
N LYS A 164 17.74 7.25 27.56
CA LYS A 164 18.75 8.03 26.81
C LYS A 164 18.12 9.13 25.95
N HIS A 165 16.80 9.16 25.82
CA HIS A 165 16.10 10.18 25.04
C HIS A 165 15.59 11.30 25.94
N LYS A 166 16.17 12.49 25.80
CA LYS A 166 15.65 13.72 26.37
C LYS A 166 15.01 14.54 25.25
N THR A 167 13.72 14.77 25.36
CA THR A 167 12.96 15.71 24.51
C THR A 167 13.52 17.11 24.70
N LYS A 168 13.69 17.86 23.60
CA LYS A 168 14.23 19.23 23.65
C LYS A 168 13.28 20.20 24.38
N ASP A 169 11.98 19.93 24.34
CA ASP A 169 10.94 20.77 24.94
C ASP A 169 10.49 20.33 26.35
N GLY A 170 11.15 19.32 26.94
CA GLY A 170 10.78 18.81 28.27
C GLY A 170 9.44 18.04 28.34
N SER A 171 8.76 17.84 27.21
CA SER A 171 7.54 17.01 27.11
C SER A 171 7.86 15.53 27.36
N GLU A 172 6.92 14.75 27.90
CA GLU A 172 7.16 13.32 28.14
C GLU A 172 7.57 12.59 26.84
N PRO A 173 8.52 11.65 26.88
CA PRO A 173 8.95 10.95 25.67
C PRO A 173 7.83 10.02 25.15
N TYR A 174 7.50 10.15 23.85
CA TYR A 174 6.40 9.40 23.22
C TYR A 174 6.87 8.02 22.74
N ILE A 175 6.04 7.00 22.95
CA ILE A 175 6.28 5.66 22.42
C ILE A 175 5.42 5.50 21.18
N TYR A 176 6.07 5.41 20.01
CA TYR A 176 5.38 5.15 18.75
C TYR A 176 4.88 3.71 18.68
N VAL A 177 3.81 3.46 17.95
CA VAL A 177 3.36 2.12 17.60
C VAL A 177 4.14 1.68 16.37
N PRO A 178 5.03 0.67 16.44
CA PRO A 178 5.66 0.08 15.27
C PRO A 178 4.64 -0.68 14.43
#